data_AF-A0A454D3F7-F1
#
_entry.id   AF-A0A454D3F7-F1
#
_cell.length_a   1.000
_cell.length_b   1.000
_cell.length_c   1.000
_cell.angle_alpha   90.00
_cell.angle_beta   90.00
_cell.angle_gamma   90.00
#
_symmetry.space_group_name_H-M   'P 1'
#
loop_
_entity.id
_entity.type
_entity.pdbx_description
1 polymer ?
#
loop_
_entity_poly.entity_id
_entity_poly.type
_entity_poly.pdbx_seq_one_letter_code
_entity_poly.pdbx_strand_id
1 'polypeptide(L)'
;MAVSEMMSANPKLWGTSKSKQRMVHEGESGIRSVQIAGSDPQLMADAAQFSVENGAQIIDINMGCPAKKVNKKLAGSALLQYPDIIKEILTAVVDAVDVPVTLKTRTGWNTENKNCVHIAKLAEDCGIQALALHGRTKACMYKGEAEYDSIKAVKHAISIPVIANGDIDSPEKAKFVLEYTGADALMIGRPAQGRPWIFQEIHHYLENGTTMDELPSEEVKAIMLGHVNALHDFYGEFLGPRIARKHVGWYLKEHEQASEFRRTFNAIDAAELQLEALEGYFDNVAS
;
A
#
# COMPACT_ATOMS: atom_id res chain seq x y z
N MET A 1 -3.20 -10.65 -1.28
CA MET A 1 -3.53 -9.89 -0.05
C MET A 1 -3.31 -8.41 -0.34
N ALA A 2 -4.19 -7.55 0.16
CA ALA A 2 -4.03 -6.09 0.14
C ALA A 2 -4.02 -5.58 1.59
N VAL A 3 -3.42 -4.41 1.80
CA VAL A 3 -3.43 -3.70 3.08
C VAL A 3 -4.27 -2.45 2.89
N SER A 4 -5.17 -2.17 3.84
CA SER A 4 -6.05 -1.00 3.78
C SER A 4 -5.27 0.31 3.68
N GLU A 5 -5.98 1.38 3.31
CA GLU A 5 -5.46 2.72 3.60
C GLU A 5 -5.19 2.90 5.09
N MET A 6 -4.15 3.66 5.40
CA MET A 6 -3.72 3.93 6.77
C MET A 6 -4.80 4.65 7.59
N MET A 7 -5.19 4.04 8.70
CA MET A 7 -6.05 4.61 9.74
C MET A 7 -5.22 5.31 10.82
N SER A 8 -5.74 6.43 11.34
CA SER A 8 -5.09 7.12 12.45
C SER A 8 -5.47 6.49 13.77
N ALA A 9 -4.50 6.35 14.67
CA ALA A 9 -4.72 5.91 16.05
C ALA A 9 -5.48 6.93 16.93
N ASN A 10 -5.79 8.13 16.42
CA ASN A 10 -6.52 9.12 17.20
C ASN A 10 -8.03 8.79 17.21
N PRO A 11 -8.63 8.44 18.36
CA PRO A 11 -10.03 8.02 18.45
C PRO A 11 -11.02 9.10 18.00
N LYS A 12 -10.65 10.37 18.11
CA LYS A 12 -11.48 11.49 17.65
C LYS A 12 -11.76 11.45 16.14
N LEU A 13 -10.95 10.71 15.37
CA LEU A 13 -11.09 10.60 13.92
C LEU A 13 -11.88 9.38 13.47
N TRP A 14 -12.08 8.37 14.32
CA TRP A 14 -12.69 7.08 13.93
C TRP A 14 -14.14 7.24 13.48
N GLY A 15 -14.87 8.19 14.09
CA GLY A 15 -16.26 8.49 13.70
C GLY A 15 -16.43 9.25 12.38
N THR A 16 -15.34 9.79 11.80
CA THR A 16 -15.43 10.56 10.54
C THR A 16 -15.74 9.65 9.34
N SER A 17 -16.46 10.17 8.34
CA SER A 17 -16.80 9.43 7.12
C SER A 17 -15.55 8.82 6.46
N LYS A 18 -14.47 9.59 6.38
CA LYS A 18 -13.19 9.15 5.83
C LYS A 18 -12.59 7.95 6.57
N SER A 19 -12.59 7.95 7.91
CA SER A 19 -12.06 6.82 8.67
C SER A 19 -12.97 5.61 8.53
N LYS A 20 -14.30 5.81 8.60
CA LYS A 20 -15.28 4.72 8.41
C LYS A 20 -15.11 4.02 7.08
N GLN A 21 -14.99 4.77 5.98
CA GLN A 21 -14.74 4.21 4.64
C GLN A 21 -13.46 3.38 4.56
N ARG A 22 -12.44 3.65 5.37
CA ARG A 22 -11.20 2.86 5.39
C ARG A 22 -11.28 1.56 6.21
N MET A 23 -12.37 1.40 6.95
CA MET A 23 -12.68 0.23 7.78
C MET A 23 -13.79 -0.62 7.18
N VAL A 24 -14.39 -0.20 6.06
CA VAL A 24 -15.37 -1.02 5.34
C VAL A 24 -14.59 -2.11 4.62
N HIS A 25 -14.78 -3.34 5.06
CA HIS A 25 -14.23 -4.53 4.42
C HIS A 25 -15.32 -5.49 3.93
N GLU A 26 -16.58 -5.07 3.99
CA GLU A 26 -17.71 -5.83 3.43
C GLU A 26 -17.48 -6.02 1.92
N GLY A 27 -17.54 -7.27 1.47
CA GLY A 27 -17.31 -7.64 0.07
C GLY A 27 -15.85 -7.89 -0.32
N GLU A 28 -14.87 -7.69 0.57
CA GLU A 28 -13.47 -8.05 0.28
C GLU A 28 -13.28 -9.57 0.24
N SER A 29 -12.87 -10.10 -0.92
CA SER A 29 -12.46 -11.50 -1.08
C SER A 29 -10.99 -11.68 -0.67
N GLY A 30 -10.70 -11.71 0.63
CA GLY A 30 -9.33 -11.91 1.11
C GLY A 30 -9.14 -11.69 2.61
N ILE A 31 -7.90 -11.84 3.07
CA ILE A 31 -7.52 -11.52 4.45
C ILE A 31 -7.55 -10.00 4.62
N ARG A 32 -8.35 -9.55 5.59
CA ARG A 32 -8.51 -8.12 5.91
C ARG A 32 -7.36 -7.62 6.76
N SER A 33 -6.40 -6.94 6.14
CA SER A 33 -5.27 -6.31 6.83
C SER A 33 -5.49 -4.81 6.96
N VAL A 34 -5.60 -4.33 8.20
CA VAL A 34 -5.81 -2.91 8.51
C VAL A 34 -4.53 -2.28 8.99
N GLN A 35 -4.10 -1.20 8.32
CA GLN A 35 -2.90 -0.46 8.72
C GLN A 35 -3.23 0.69 9.66
N ILE A 36 -2.62 0.72 10.84
CA ILE A 36 -2.75 1.79 11.84
C ILE A 36 -1.49 2.66 11.93
N ALA A 37 -1.67 3.93 12.28
CA ALA A 37 -0.58 4.88 12.43
C ALA A 37 -0.78 5.88 13.56
N GLY A 38 0.29 6.08 14.32
CA GLY A 38 0.31 6.91 15.51
C GLY A 38 1.71 6.91 16.12
N SER A 39 1.80 7.39 17.36
CA SER A 39 3.06 7.59 18.06
C SER A 39 2.93 7.41 19.57
N ASP A 40 1.76 7.02 20.02
CA ASP A 40 1.37 6.90 21.43
C ASP A 40 0.99 5.43 21.63
N PRO A 41 1.69 4.69 22.49
CA PRO A 41 1.49 3.24 22.62
C PRO A 41 0.04 2.86 22.93
N GLN A 42 -0.59 3.55 23.89
CA GLN A 42 -1.96 3.23 24.28
C GLN A 42 -2.95 3.52 23.15
N LEU A 43 -2.84 4.68 22.50
CA LEU A 43 -3.73 4.98 21.38
C LEU A 43 -3.55 4.02 20.20
N MET A 44 -2.34 3.51 19.98
CA MET A 44 -2.07 2.48 18.97
C MET A 44 -2.71 1.14 19.33
N ALA A 45 -2.63 0.73 20.60
CA ALA A 45 -3.30 -0.45 21.12
C ALA A 45 -4.83 -0.36 20.97
N ASP A 46 -5.42 0.77 21.39
CA ASP A 46 -6.86 1.02 21.27
C ASP A 46 -7.31 0.98 19.80
N ALA A 47 -6.49 1.54 18.89
CA ALA A 47 -6.78 1.51 17.45
C ALA A 47 -6.72 0.09 16.87
N ALA A 48 -5.79 -0.73 17.34
CA ALA A 48 -5.69 -2.13 16.95
C ALA A 48 -6.93 -2.91 17.40
N GLN A 49 -7.31 -2.79 18.68
CA GLN A 49 -8.52 -3.41 19.23
C GLN A 49 -9.77 -3.00 18.46
N PHE A 50 -9.95 -1.69 18.27
CA PHE A 50 -11.08 -1.17 17.50
C PHE A 50 -11.11 -1.72 16.07
N SER A 51 -9.96 -1.85 15.41
CA SER A 51 -9.89 -2.43 14.06
C SER A 51 -10.29 -3.91 14.04
N VAL A 52 -9.84 -4.69 15.03
CA VAL A 52 -10.20 -6.11 15.17
C VAL A 52 -11.68 -6.30 15.47
N GLU A 53 -12.25 -5.48 16.35
CA GLU A 53 -13.69 -5.45 16.64
C GLU A 53 -14.53 -5.15 15.38
N ASN A 54 -13.96 -4.39 14.43
CA ASN A 54 -14.56 -4.09 13.13
C ASN A 54 -14.11 -5.06 12.01
N GLY A 55 -13.55 -6.22 12.37
CA GLY A 55 -13.33 -7.34 11.47
C GLY A 55 -11.92 -7.46 10.89
N ALA A 56 -10.96 -6.63 11.30
CA ALA A 56 -9.56 -6.80 10.89
C ALA A 56 -9.02 -8.18 11.33
N GLN A 57 -8.37 -8.88 10.40
CA GLN A 57 -7.74 -10.18 10.63
C GLN A 57 -6.22 -10.09 10.76
N ILE A 58 -5.64 -8.96 10.34
CA ILE A 58 -4.23 -8.60 10.54
C ILE A 58 -4.18 -7.11 10.88
N ILE A 59 -3.36 -6.74 11.85
CA ILE A 59 -3.03 -5.34 12.14
C ILE A 59 -1.63 -5.03 11.60
N ASP A 60 -1.51 -4.06 10.72
CA ASP A 60 -0.21 -3.58 10.23
C ASP A 60 0.13 -2.22 10.85
N ILE A 61 1.34 -2.09 11.39
CA ILE A 61 1.81 -0.84 11.99
C ILE A 61 2.59 -0.04 10.94
N ASN A 62 2.13 1.18 10.64
CA ASN A 62 2.87 2.08 9.75
C ASN A 62 4.00 2.81 10.50
N MET A 63 5.24 2.39 10.21
CA MET A 63 6.46 3.15 10.52
C MET A 63 7.23 3.57 9.26
N GLY A 64 6.55 3.60 8.10
CA GLY A 64 7.16 3.86 6.79
C GLY A 64 6.81 5.22 6.17
N CYS A 65 5.72 5.87 6.60
CA CYS A 65 5.26 7.12 6.00
C CYS A 65 6.30 8.24 6.27
N PRO A 66 6.78 8.96 5.24
CA PRO A 66 7.78 10.01 5.43
C PRO A 66 7.18 11.39 5.76
N ALA A 67 5.84 11.50 5.76
CA ALA A 67 5.16 12.72 6.16
C ALA A 67 5.47 13.05 7.63
N LYS A 68 5.91 14.28 7.89
CA LYS A 68 6.51 14.67 9.18
C LYS A 68 5.59 14.46 10.39
N LYS A 69 4.26 14.53 10.22
CA LYS A 69 3.31 14.57 11.34
C LYS A 69 1.99 13.89 11.00
N VAL A 70 1.49 13.05 11.89
CA VAL A 70 0.08 12.66 11.98
C VAL A 70 -0.48 13.36 13.22
N ASN A 71 -1.50 14.21 13.04
CA ASN A 71 -2.08 15.01 14.14
C ASN A 71 -1.05 15.82 14.96
N LYS A 72 -0.14 16.52 14.27
CA LYS A 72 0.94 17.35 14.84
C LYS A 72 2.04 16.61 15.64
N LYS A 73 1.90 15.31 15.91
CA LYS A 73 2.91 14.45 16.55
C LYS A 73 3.79 13.73 15.52
N LEU A 74 5.02 13.38 15.89
CA LEU A 74 5.93 12.57 15.07
C LEU A 74 5.29 11.19 14.87
N ALA A 75 5.17 10.70 13.65
CA ALA A 75 4.60 9.38 13.36
C ALA A 75 5.27 8.78 12.11
N GLY A 76 4.96 7.52 11.79
CA GLY A 76 5.55 6.85 10.64
C GLY A 76 7.07 6.75 10.78
N SER A 77 7.80 6.99 9.69
CA SER A 77 9.26 6.85 9.66
C SER A 77 10.03 7.91 10.46
N ALA A 78 9.34 8.89 11.06
CA ALA A 78 9.95 9.76 12.05
C ALA A 78 10.28 9.05 13.37
N LEU A 79 9.58 7.95 13.67
CA LEU A 79 9.83 7.13 14.84
C LEU A 79 11.17 6.38 14.77
N LEU A 80 11.76 6.23 13.58
CA LEU A 80 13.02 5.50 13.38
C LEU A 80 14.22 6.11 14.12
N GLN A 81 14.11 7.31 14.66
CA GLN A 81 15.14 7.92 15.52
C GLN A 81 14.99 7.55 17.01
N TYR A 82 13.89 6.87 17.38
CA TYR A 82 13.51 6.62 18.77
C TYR A 82 13.14 5.14 18.98
N PRO A 83 14.13 4.22 19.01
CA PRO A 83 13.88 2.79 19.19
C PRO A 83 13.08 2.45 20.45
N ASP A 84 13.23 3.20 21.54
CA ASP A 84 12.48 2.98 22.79
C ASP A 84 10.98 3.20 22.59
N ILE A 85 10.59 4.27 21.89
CA ILE A 85 9.18 4.56 21.55
C ILE A 85 8.64 3.48 20.62
N ILE A 86 9.45 3.02 19.66
CA ILE A 86 9.08 1.91 18.78
C ILE A 86 8.76 0.67 19.63
N LYS A 87 9.66 0.30 20.55
CA LYS A 87 9.47 -0.86 21.44
C LYS A 87 8.16 -0.78 22.21
N GLU A 88 7.89 0.37 22.83
CA GLU A 88 6.66 0.60 23.59
C GLU A 88 5.41 0.43 22.71
N ILE A 89 5.40 1.00 21.49
CA ILE A 89 4.29 0.87 20.56
C ILE A 89 4.09 -0.58 20.12
N LEU A 90 5.16 -1.26 19.69
CA LEU A 90 5.04 -2.63 19.19
C LEU A 90 4.53 -3.57 20.28
N THR A 91 5.10 -3.48 21.49
CA THR A 91 4.68 -4.29 22.64
C THR A 91 3.21 -4.03 22.97
N ALA A 92 2.80 -2.76 23.10
CA ALA A 92 1.43 -2.42 23.45
C ALA A 92 0.40 -2.89 22.41
N VAL A 93 0.73 -2.84 21.11
CA VAL A 93 -0.18 -3.31 20.06
C VAL A 93 -0.25 -4.83 20.02
N VAL A 94 0.88 -5.53 20.12
CA VAL A 94 0.94 -7.00 20.13
C VAL A 94 0.18 -7.56 21.34
N ASP A 95 0.34 -6.97 22.52
CA ASP A 95 -0.35 -7.42 23.73
C ASP A 95 -1.86 -7.12 23.71
N ALA A 96 -2.32 -6.20 22.87
CA ALA A 96 -3.70 -5.74 22.86
C ALA A 96 -4.66 -6.57 22.00
N VAL A 97 -4.14 -7.39 21.07
CA VAL A 97 -4.96 -8.15 20.10
C VAL A 97 -4.43 -9.57 19.88
N ASP A 98 -5.35 -10.52 19.64
CA ASP A 98 -4.99 -11.92 19.37
C ASP A 98 -4.69 -12.21 17.87
N VAL A 99 -4.92 -11.24 16.99
CA VAL A 99 -4.64 -11.38 15.55
C VAL A 99 -3.18 -11.09 15.23
N PRO A 100 -2.62 -11.59 14.11
CA PRO A 100 -1.26 -11.26 13.70
C PRO A 100 -1.02 -9.75 13.56
N VAL A 101 0.07 -9.29 14.18
CA VAL A 101 0.55 -7.90 14.05
C VAL A 101 1.80 -7.87 13.16
N THR A 102 1.77 -7.03 12.12
CA THR A 102 2.88 -6.84 11.17
C THR A 102 3.43 -5.41 11.24
N LEU A 103 4.65 -5.22 10.74
CA LEU A 103 5.30 -3.91 10.71
C LEU A 103 5.71 -3.52 9.30
N LYS A 104 5.26 -2.35 8.82
CA LYS A 104 5.78 -1.74 7.59
C LYS A 104 6.70 -0.56 7.89
N THR A 105 7.95 -0.63 7.44
CA THR A 105 8.98 0.37 7.76
C THR A 105 9.90 0.74 6.58
N ARG A 106 10.94 1.53 6.86
CA ARG A 106 11.98 2.04 5.95
C ARG A 106 13.37 1.70 6.48
N THR A 107 14.40 1.88 5.64
CA THR A 107 15.78 1.51 5.99
C THR A 107 16.39 2.32 7.14
N GLY A 108 15.83 3.51 7.41
CA GLY A 108 16.25 4.41 8.48
C GLY A 108 15.74 5.83 8.27
N TRP A 109 16.23 6.77 9.08
CA TRP A 109 15.83 8.18 9.00
C TRP A 109 16.43 8.91 7.79
N ASN A 110 17.72 8.70 7.53
CA ASN A 110 18.43 9.23 6.37
C ASN A 110 19.55 8.24 5.95
N THR A 111 20.28 8.55 4.88
CA THR A 111 21.29 7.64 4.30
C THR A 111 22.48 7.37 5.22
N GLU A 112 22.80 8.29 6.11
CA GLU A 112 23.85 8.16 7.13
C GLU A 112 23.36 7.42 8.39
N ASN A 113 22.04 7.31 8.56
CA ASN A 113 21.37 6.79 9.76
C ASN A 113 20.40 5.67 9.37
N LYS A 114 20.95 4.59 8.81
CA LYS A 114 20.23 3.33 8.54
C LYS A 114 20.29 2.43 9.77
N ASN A 115 19.14 2.14 10.38
CA ASN A 115 19.02 1.30 11.57
C ASN A 115 18.02 0.14 11.41
N CYS A 116 17.59 -0.16 10.18
CA CYS A 116 16.58 -1.20 9.91
C CYS A 116 16.91 -2.58 10.47
N VAL A 117 18.19 -3.01 10.51
CA VAL A 117 18.55 -4.30 11.13
C VAL A 117 18.26 -4.29 12.64
N HIS A 118 18.58 -3.21 13.33
CA HIS A 118 18.26 -3.06 14.76
C HIS A 118 16.75 -3.02 14.99
N ILE A 119 16.02 -2.23 14.18
CA ILE A 119 14.55 -2.14 14.28
C ILE A 119 13.87 -3.48 13.95
N ALA A 120 14.40 -4.26 13.01
CA ALA A 120 13.86 -5.56 12.66
C ALA A 120 13.98 -6.57 13.80
N LYS A 121 15.16 -6.67 14.42
CA LYS A 121 15.37 -7.52 15.60
C LYS A 121 14.47 -7.10 16.77
N LEU A 122 14.40 -5.79 17.02
CA LEU A 122 13.50 -5.24 18.03
C LEU A 122 12.04 -5.62 17.77
N ALA A 123 11.60 -5.56 16.51
CA ALA A 123 10.24 -5.92 16.13
C ALA A 123 9.96 -7.42 16.34
N GLU A 124 10.89 -8.30 15.96
CA GLU A 124 10.82 -9.73 16.23
C GLU A 124 10.74 -10.03 17.74
N ASP A 125 11.58 -9.38 18.55
CA ASP A 125 11.56 -9.52 20.01
C ASP A 125 10.24 -9.05 20.65
N CYS A 126 9.54 -8.11 20.02
CA CYS A 126 8.22 -7.63 20.46
C CYS A 126 7.05 -8.50 19.98
N GLY A 127 7.30 -9.56 19.19
CA GLY A 127 6.26 -10.47 18.71
C GLY A 127 5.62 -10.08 17.37
N ILE A 128 6.22 -9.17 16.60
CA ILE A 128 5.77 -8.90 15.23
C ILE A 128 5.92 -10.16 14.37
N GLN A 129 4.90 -10.49 13.59
CA GLN A 129 4.84 -11.74 12.83
C GLN A 129 5.30 -11.64 11.38
N ALA A 130 5.40 -10.42 10.82
CA ALA A 130 6.03 -10.17 9.52
C ALA A 130 6.48 -8.71 9.39
N LEU A 131 7.53 -8.46 8.59
CA LEU A 131 8.11 -7.14 8.39
C LEU A 131 8.20 -6.77 6.92
N ALA A 132 7.49 -5.72 6.50
CA ALA A 132 7.62 -5.13 5.17
C ALA A 132 8.62 -3.97 5.18
N LEU A 133 9.73 -4.10 4.45
CA LEU A 133 10.78 -3.09 4.41
C LEU A 133 10.82 -2.39 3.05
N HIS A 134 10.56 -1.08 3.06
CA HIS A 134 10.80 -0.24 1.88
C HIS A 134 12.29 0.12 1.80
N GLY A 135 12.92 -0.20 0.66
CA GLY A 135 14.35 0.01 0.35
C GLY A 135 14.80 1.47 0.24
N ARG A 136 14.16 2.40 0.94
CA ARG A 136 14.58 3.80 1.03
C ARG A 136 14.48 4.30 2.46
N THR A 137 15.33 5.26 2.80
CA THR A 137 15.25 5.97 4.07
C THR A 137 14.07 6.95 4.06
N LYS A 138 13.71 7.51 5.21
CA LYS A 138 12.70 8.57 5.28
C LYS A 138 13.10 9.77 4.41
N ALA A 139 14.37 10.22 4.51
CA ALA A 139 14.86 11.41 3.81
C ALA A 139 14.79 11.29 2.28
N CYS A 140 14.93 10.08 1.74
CA CYS A 140 14.78 9.83 0.31
C CYS A 140 13.37 10.15 -0.21
N MET A 141 12.33 10.13 0.64
CA MET A 141 10.93 10.21 0.21
C MET A 141 10.65 9.14 -0.86
N TYR A 142 10.44 9.56 -2.12
CA TYR A 142 10.33 8.71 -3.30
C TYR A 142 11.37 9.06 -4.39
N LYS A 143 12.41 9.81 -4.02
CA LYS A 143 13.54 10.18 -4.90
C LYS A 143 14.62 9.11 -4.87
N GLY A 144 15.46 9.09 -5.91
CA GLY A 144 16.48 8.06 -6.11
C GLY A 144 15.85 6.68 -6.30
N GLU A 145 16.66 5.64 -6.23
CA GLU A 145 16.22 4.24 -6.36
C GLU A 145 16.06 3.59 -4.98
N ALA A 146 15.15 2.61 -4.88
CA ALA A 146 15.12 1.69 -3.77
C ALA A 146 16.36 0.79 -3.81
N GLU A 147 17.08 0.68 -2.70
CA GLU A 147 18.17 -0.26 -2.51
C GLU A 147 17.68 -1.54 -1.84
N TYR A 148 18.34 -2.66 -2.16
CA TYR A 148 17.94 -3.99 -1.72
C TYR A 148 18.95 -4.60 -0.72
N ASP A 149 20.10 -3.96 -0.53
CA ASP A 149 21.13 -4.37 0.44
C ASP A 149 20.60 -4.41 1.86
N SER A 150 19.87 -3.37 2.28
CA SER A 150 19.30 -3.32 3.63
C SER A 150 18.22 -4.39 3.83
N ILE A 151 17.45 -4.70 2.77
CA ILE A 151 16.43 -5.76 2.81
C ILE A 151 17.09 -7.13 2.97
N LYS A 152 18.14 -7.41 2.19
CA LYS A 152 18.94 -8.63 2.34
C LYS A 152 19.55 -8.76 3.73
N ALA A 153 20.13 -7.67 4.25
CA ALA A 153 20.73 -7.65 5.58
C ALA A 153 19.69 -7.92 6.68
N VAL A 154 18.48 -7.35 6.55
CA VAL A 154 17.37 -7.63 7.47
C VAL A 154 16.91 -9.08 7.36
N LYS A 155 16.70 -9.61 6.15
CA LYS A 155 16.29 -11.01 5.94
C LYS A 155 17.25 -12.02 6.56
N HIS A 156 18.56 -11.74 6.54
CA HIS A 156 19.55 -12.59 7.21
C HIS A 156 19.60 -12.44 8.74
N ALA A 157 19.03 -11.36 9.29
CA ALA A 157 19.20 -10.98 10.69
C ALA A 157 18.02 -11.38 11.60
N ILE A 158 16.87 -11.73 11.03
CA ILE A 158 15.63 -12.10 11.74
C ILE A 158 15.01 -13.36 11.11
N SER A 159 14.17 -14.05 11.88
CA SER A 159 13.53 -15.31 11.47
C SER A 159 12.11 -15.12 10.94
N ILE A 160 11.41 -14.07 11.39
CA ILE A 160 10.06 -13.76 10.87
C ILE A 160 10.09 -13.41 9.37
N PRO A 161 8.99 -13.64 8.62
CA PRO A 161 8.89 -13.29 7.21
C PRO A 161 9.21 -11.82 6.92
N VAL A 162 10.02 -11.58 5.87
CA VAL A 162 10.40 -10.26 5.36
C VAL A 162 9.81 -10.05 3.98
N ILE A 163 9.07 -8.95 3.82
CA ILE A 163 8.47 -8.53 2.55
C ILE A 163 9.29 -7.38 1.96
N ALA A 164 9.88 -7.59 0.78
CA ALA A 164 10.63 -6.57 0.07
C ALA A 164 9.70 -5.56 -0.61
N ASN A 165 10.02 -4.26 -0.52
CA ASN A 165 9.22 -3.19 -1.09
C ASN A 165 10.08 -2.06 -1.69
N GLY A 166 9.61 -1.53 -2.83
CA GLY A 166 10.18 -0.35 -3.47
C GLY A 166 10.68 -0.66 -4.87
N ASP A 167 10.22 0.12 -5.85
CA ASP A 167 10.66 0.09 -7.25
C ASP A 167 10.69 -1.30 -7.90
N ILE A 168 9.71 -2.12 -7.57
CA ILE A 168 9.42 -3.39 -8.24
C ILE A 168 8.29 -3.13 -9.23
N ASP A 169 8.65 -2.82 -10.47
CA ASP A 169 7.76 -2.35 -11.54
C ASP A 169 7.65 -3.28 -12.74
N SER A 170 8.37 -4.40 -12.73
CA SER A 170 8.28 -5.45 -13.75
C SER A 170 8.40 -6.86 -13.15
N PRO A 171 7.96 -7.90 -13.88
CA PRO A 171 8.16 -9.30 -13.48
C PRO A 171 9.64 -9.69 -13.32
N GLU A 172 10.51 -9.20 -14.20
CA GLU A 172 11.96 -9.43 -14.13
C GLU A 172 12.56 -8.77 -12.88
N LYS A 173 12.13 -7.54 -12.59
CA LYS A 173 12.56 -6.84 -11.37
C LYS A 173 12.08 -7.55 -10.12
N ALA A 174 10.85 -8.06 -10.12
CA ALA A 174 10.29 -8.85 -9.02
C ALA A 174 11.15 -10.11 -8.77
N LYS A 175 11.45 -10.88 -9.81
CA LYS A 175 12.34 -12.05 -9.72
C LYS A 175 13.72 -11.68 -9.18
N PHE A 176 14.35 -10.65 -9.76
CA PHE A 176 15.65 -10.16 -9.31
C PHE A 176 15.64 -9.80 -7.82
N VAL A 177 14.62 -9.08 -7.34
CA VAL A 177 14.55 -8.64 -5.94
C VAL A 177 14.40 -9.84 -5.00
N LEU A 178 13.54 -10.81 -5.33
CA LEU A 178 13.40 -12.04 -4.55
C LEU A 178 14.73 -12.81 -4.46
N GLU A 179 15.37 -13.06 -5.59
CA GLU A 179 16.64 -13.80 -5.65
C GLU A 179 17.77 -13.06 -4.93
N TYR A 180 17.86 -11.75 -5.10
CA TYR A 180 18.94 -10.94 -4.54
C TYR A 180 18.84 -10.83 -3.01
N THR A 181 17.62 -10.60 -2.50
CA THR A 181 17.37 -10.34 -1.07
C THR A 181 17.09 -11.59 -0.26
N GLY A 182 16.59 -12.66 -0.89
CA GLY A 182 16.04 -13.83 -0.21
C GLY A 182 14.73 -13.55 0.54
N ALA A 183 14.04 -12.43 0.25
CA ALA A 183 12.78 -12.07 0.90
C ALA A 183 11.67 -13.11 0.63
N ASP A 184 10.74 -13.24 1.57
CA ASP A 184 9.67 -14.24 1.53
C ASP A 184 8.48 -13.80 0.66
N ALA A 185 8.32 -12.49 0.46
CA ALA A 185 7.29 -11.92 -0.38
C ALA A 185 7.70 -10.55 -0.93
N LEU A 186 6.92 -10.04 -1.89
CA LEU A 186 7.04 -8.71 -2.44
C LEU A 186 5.79 -7.88 -2.13
N MET A 187 5.98 -6.58 -1.87
CA MET A 187 4.88 -5.63 -1.81
C MET A 187 5.00 -4.62 -2.95
N ILE A 188 3.98 -4.56 -3.80
CA ILE A 188 3.93 -3.68 -4.97
C ILE A 188 3.00 -2.49 -4.66
N GLY A 189 3.45 -1.28 -4.99
CA GLY A 189 2.73 -0.04 -4.70
C GLY A 189 2.38 0.73 -5.96
N ARG A 190 3.17 1.76 -6.27
CA ARG A 190 2.95 2.65 -7.43
C ARG A 190 2.78 1.89 -8.76
N PRO A 191 3.53 0.82 -9.08
CA PRO A 191 3.37 0.12 -10.36
C PRO A 191 2.02 -0.55 -10.56
N ALA A 192 1.26 -0.83 -9.49
CA ALA A 192 -0.11 -1.35 -9.59
C ALA A 192 -1.17 -0.26 -9.86
N GLN A 193 -0.80 1.03 -9.77
CA GLN A 193 -1.70 2.14 -10.06
C GLN A 193 -1.91 2.25 -11.57
N GLY A 194 -3.12 1.92 -12.05
CA GLY A 194 -3.43 1.90 -13.47
C GLY A 194 -3.00 0.62 -14.21
N ARG A 195 -2.41 -0.34 -13.49
CA ARG A 195 -2.02 -1.67 -14.00
C ARG A 195 -2.24 -2.73 -12.92
N PRO A 196 -3.49 -2.93 -12.43
CA PRO A 196 -3.76 -3.88 -11.34
C PRO A 196 -3.41 -5.33 -11.71
N TRP A 197 -3.36 -5.67 -13.01
CA TRP A 197 -2.94 -6.99 -13.49
C TRP A 197 -1.42 -7.23 -13.36
N ILE A 198 -0.62 -6.26 -12.91
CA ILE A 198 0.83 -6.48 -12.65
C ILE A 198 1.08 -7.64 -11.68
N PHE A 199 0.15 -7.91 -10.76
CA PHE A 199 0.26 -9.06 -9.86
C PHE A 199 0.18 -10.39 -10.62
N GLN A 200 -0.65 -10.49 -11.66
CA GLN A 200 -0.75 -11.67 -12.52
C GLN A 200 0.50 -11.83 -13.39
N GLU A 201 1.00 -10.73 -13.97
CA GLU A 201 2.24 -10.74 -14.76
C GLU A 201 3.44 -11.21 -13.94
N ILE A 202 3.60 -10.68 -12.72
CA ILE A 202 4.67 -11.10 -11.80
C ILE A 202 4.50 -12.59 -11.46
N HIS A 203 3.30 -13.02 -11.12
CA HIS A 203 3.02 -14.42 -10.78
C HIS A 203 3.38 -15.36 -11.94
N HIS A 204 2.87 -15.07 -13.13
CA HIS A 204 3.13 -15.84 -14.35
C HIS A 204 4.64 -15.95 -14.64
N TYR A 205 5.39 -14.86 -14.51
CA TYR A 205 6.83 -14.87 -14.76
C TYR A 205 7.61 -15.68 -13.71
N LEU A 206 7.21 -15.61 -12.44
CA LEU A 206 7.85 -16.37 -11.37
C LEU A 206 7.59 -17.87 -11.52
N GLU A 207 6.42 -18.28 -12.00
CA GLU A 207 6.08 -19.69 -12.22
C GLU A 207 6.66 -20.25 -13.52
N ASN A 208 6.54 -19.51 -14.63
CA ASN A 208 6.82 -20.02 -15.98
C ASN A 208 8.17 -19.57 -16.53
N GLY A 209 8.79 -18.55 -15.94
CA GLY A 209 10.04 -17.96 -16.45
C GLY A 209 9.89 -17.17 -17.76
N THR A 210 8.66 -16.94 -18.21
CA THR A 210 8.33 -16.18 -19.44
C THR A 210 7.40 -15.02 -19.10
N THR A 211 7.45 -13.95 -19.90
CA THR A 211 6.52 -12.82 -19.75
C THR A 211 5.12 -13.24 -20.18
N MET A 212 4.11 -12.69 -19.50
CA MET A 212 2.71 -12.80 -19.93
C MET A 212 2.50 -11.95 -21.18
N ASP A 213 1.60 -12.37 -22.06
CA ASP A 213 1.15 -11.52 -23.16
C ASP A 213 0.46 -10.27 -22.62
N GLU A 214 0.50 -9.19 -23.39
CA GLU A 214 -0.22 -7.96 -23.04
C GLU A 214 -1.73 -8.22 -23.00
N LEU A 215 -2.42 -7.65 -22.01
CA LEU A 215 -3.87 -7.81 -21.92
C LEU A 215 -4.54 -7.18 -23.15
N PRO A 216 -5.52 -7.87 -23.78
CA PRO A 216 -6.32 -7.28 -24.83
C PRO A 216 -6.97 -5.97 -24.37
N SER A 217 -7.10 -5.00 -25.28
CA SER A 217 -7.72 -3.70 -25.00
C SER A 217 -9.11 -3.83 -24.36
N GLU A 218 -9.91 -4.81 -24.81
CA GLU A 218 -11.23 -5.10 -24.24
C GLU A 218 -11.19 -5.56 -22.78
N GLU A 219 -10.14 -6.30 -22.38
CA GLU A 219 -9.97 -6.72 -20.99
C GLU A 219 -9.57 -5.53 -20.11
N VAL A 220 -8.67 -4.67 -20.62
CA VAL A 220 -8.31 -3.41 -19.95
C VAL A 220 -9.52 -2.49 -19.79
N LYS A 221 -10.36 -2.37 -20.84
CA LYS A 221 -11.63 -1.64 -20.83
C LYS A 221 -12.55 -2.17 -19.73
N ALA A 222 -12.78 -3.48 -19.69
CA ALA A 222 -13.64 -4.11 -18.69
C ALA A 222 -13.15 -3.87 -17.25
N ILE A 223 -11.84 -4.00 -17.02
CA ILE A 223 -11.23 -3.72 -15.71
C ILE A 223 -11.42 -2.26 -15.31
N MET A 224 -11.22 -1.31 -16.24
CA MET A 224 -11.34 0.11 -15.95
C MET A 224 -12.79 0.51 -15.66
N LEU A 225 -13.75 0.05 -16.47
CA LEU A 225 -15.18 0.31 -16.27
C LEU A 225 -15.66 -0.29 -14.95
N GLY A 226 -15.31 -1.54 -14.67
CA GLY A 226 -15.66 -2.20 -13.40
C GLY A 226 -15.12 -1.46 -12.18
N HIS A 227 -13.87 -0.98 -12.24
CA HIS A 227 -13.28 -0.18 -11.17
C HIS A 227 -13.96 1.17 -11.00
N VAL A 228 -14.27 1.88 -12.09
CA VAL A 228 -14.97 3.18 -12.01
C VAL A 228 -16.38 3.02 -11.45
N ASN A 229 -17.12 2.01 -11.89
CA ASN A 229 -18.43 1.70 -11.34
C ASN A 229 -18.36 1.39 -9.84
N ALA A 230 -17.40 0.56 -9.40
CA ALA A 230 -17.20 0.27 -7.99
C ALA A 230 -16.86 1.52 -7.16
N LEU A 231 -16.15 2.50 -7.73
CA LEU A 231 -15.91 3.80 -7.07
C LEU A 231 -17.19 4.63 -6.95
N HIS A 232 -18.06 4.60 -7.97
CA HIS A 232 -19.36 5.26 -7.92
C HIS A 232 -20.25 4.66 -6.84
N ASP A 233 -20.34 3.33 -6.77
CA ASP A 233 -21.13 2.61 -5.77
C ASP A 233 -20.63 2.90 -4.35
N PHE A 234 -19.31 2.86 -4.15
CA PHE A 234 -18.71 2.99 -2.82
C PHE A 234 -18.72 4.42 -2.26
N TYR A 235 -18.41 5.41 -3.11
CA TYR A 235 -18.31 6.81 -2.68
C TYR A 235 -19.59 7.63 -2.96
N GLY A 236 -20.56 7.05 -3.66
CA GLY A 236 -21.81 7.69 -4.08
C GLY A 236 -21.61 8.70 -5.21
N GLU A 237 -22.73 9.23 -5.72
CA GLU A 237 -22.79 10.07 -6.93
C GLU A 237 -21.91 11.32 -6.88
N PHE A 238 -21.68 11.90 -5.70
CA PHE A 238 -20.90 13.13 -5.60
C PHE A 238 -19.38 12.87 -5.52
N LEU A 239 -18.94 11.95 -4.65
CA LEU A 239 -17.51 11.70 -4.45
C LEU A 239 -16.97 10.68 -5.44
N GLY A 240 -17.75 9.69 -5.86
CA GLY A 240 -17.35 8.64 -6.80
C GLY A 240 -16.70 9.19 -8.06
N PRO A 241 -17.41 10.04 -8.84
CA PRO A 241 -16.84 10.62 -10.06
C PRO A 241 -15.56 11.42 -9.82
N ARG A 242 -15.44 12.10 -8.66
CA ARG A 242 -14.25 12.88 -8.30
C ARG A 242 -13.05 12.00 -7.97
N ILE A 243 -13.28 10.87 -7.29
CA ILE A 243 -12.23 9.89 -6.99
C ILE A 243 -11.81 9.14 -8.26
N ALA A 244 -12.76 8.77 -9.12
CA ALA A 244 -12.52 8.07 -10.38
C ALA A 244 -11.50 8.79 -11.28
N ARG A 245 -11.54 10.13 -11.36
CA ARG A 245 -10.57 10.97 -12.11
C ARG A 245 -9.11 10.63 -11.84
N LYS A 246 -8.77 10.40 -10.56
CA LYS A 246 -7.42 10.07 -10.14
C LYS A 246 -7.02 8.67 -10.63
N HIS A 247 -7.94 7.71 -10.53
CA HIS A 247 -7.69 6.31 -10.89
C HIS A 247 -7.60 6.15 -12.41
N VAL A 248 -8.54 6.72 -13.17
CA VAL A 248 -8.49 6.79 -14.64
C VAL A 248 -7.22 7.49 -15.11
N GLY A 249 -6.84 8.59 -14.45
CA GLY A 249 -5.58 9.28 -14.74
C GLY A 249 -4.32 8.43 -14.52
N TRP A 250 -4.38 7.35 -13.75
CA TRP A 250 -3.28 6.39 -13.62
C TRP A 250 -3.25 5.39 -14.77
N TYR A 251 -4.39 4.84 -15.17
CA TYR A 251 -4.47 3.95 -16.33
C TYR A 251 -3.97 4.63 -17.61
N LEU A 252 -4.35 5.90 -17.80
CA LEU A 252 -4.00 6.68 -18.99
C LEU A 252 -2.58 7.25 -18.95
N LYS A 253 -1.79 6.98 -17.90
CA LYS A 253 -0.51 7.67 -17.67
C LYS A 253 0.51 7.40 -18.79
N GLU A 254 0.51 6.20 -19.35
CA GLU A 254 1.43 5.79 -20.43
C GLU A 254 0.82 5.98 -21.83
N HIS A 255 -0.43 6.46 -21.93
CA HIS A 255 -1.11 6.74 -23.20
C HIS A 255 -0.91 8.20 -23.60
N GLU A 256 0.13 8.51 -24.38
CA GLU A 256 0.44 9.90 -24.80
C GLU A 256 -0.75 10.59 -25.49
N GLN A 257 -1.53 9.83 -26.26
CA GLN A 257 -2.71 10.30 -26.99
C GLN A 257 -3.91 10.59 -26.07
N ALA A 258 -3.88 10.15 -24.81
CA ALA A 258 -4.99 10.30 -23.87
C ALA A 258 -5.01 11.66 -23.15
N SER A 259 -4.09 12.59 -23.45
CA SER A 259 -4.02 13.89 -22.76
C SER A 259 -5.30 14.72 -22.93
N GLU A 260 -5.88 14.75 -24.13
CA GLU A 260 -7.15 15.43 -24.39
C GLU A 260 -8.33 14.72 -23.72
N PHE A 261 -8.42 13.39 -23.85
CA PHE A 261 -9.45 12.59 -23.21
C PHE A 261 -9.41 12.75 -21.67
N ARG A 262 -8.23 12.75 -21.07
CA ARG A 262 -8.07 12.96 -19.63
C ARG A 262 -8.58 14.33 -19.20
N ARG A 263 -8.36 15.38 -20.01
CA ARG A 263 -8.86 16.73 -19.73
C ARG A 263 -10.38 16.75 -19.76
N THR A 264 -11.01 16.15 -20.78
CA THR A 264 -12.47 16.11 -20.89
C THR A 264 -13.08 15.25 -19.79
N PHE A 265 -12.53 14.06 -19.53
CA PHE A 265 -12.95 13.17 -18.44
C PHE A 265 -12.91 13.85 -17.06
N ASN A 266 -11.86 14.62 -16.77
CA ASN A 266 -11.72 15.34 -15.51
C ASN A 266 -12.77 16.44 -15.28
N ALA A 267 -13.45 16.89 -16.35
CA ALA A 267 -14.54 17.85 -16.26
C ALA A 267 -15.91 17.20 -16.00
N ILE A 268 -16.02 15.87 -16.08
CA ILE A 268 -17.28 15.14 -15.91
C ILE A 268 -17.58 14.96 -14.42
N ASP A 269 -18.72 15.48 -13.96
CA ASP A 269 -19.20 15.36 -12.58
C ASP A 269 -20.28 14.27 -12.37
N ALA A 270 -20.82 13.69 -13.45
CA ALA A 270 -21.85 12.64 -13.39
C ALA A 270 -21.25 11.24 -13.63
N ALA A 271 -21.73 10.25 -12.87
CA ALA A 271 -21.27 8.87 -12.90
C ALA A 271 -21.48 8.21 -14.28
N GLU A 272 -22.70 8.25 -14.79
CA GLU A 272 -23.08 7.65 -16.09
C GLU A 272 -22.25 8.22 -17.24
N LEU A 273 -22.09 9.55 -17.30
CA LEU A 273 -21.28 10.22 -18.32
C LEU A 273 -19.79 9.83 -18.28
N GLN A 274 -19.25 9.47 -17.11
CA GLN A 274 -17.87 8.95 -17.03
C GLN A 274 -17.77 7.56 -17.65
N LEU A 275 -18.76 6.69 -17.45
CA LEU A 275 -18.78 5.36 -18.03
C LEU A 275 -18.91 5.43 -19.56
N GLU A 276 -19.85 6.23 -20.07
CA GLU A 276 -20.03 6.46 -21.51
C GLU A 276 -18.75 7.02 -22.17
N ALA A 277 -18.09 7.97 -21.51
CA ALA A 277 -16.85 8.55 -22.01
C ALA A 277 -15.72 7.51 -22.10
N LEU A 278 -15.63 6.60 -21.12
CA LEU A 278 -14.65 5.51 -21.15
C LEU A 278 -14.95 4.49 -22.25
N GLU A 279 -16.21 4.11 -22.42
CA GLU A 279 -16.63 3.23 -23.52
C GLU A 279 -16.23 3.83 -24.87
N GLY A 280 -16.59 5.09 -25.12
CA GLY A 280 -16.25 5.79 -26.35
C GLY A 280 -14.73 5.97 -26.55
N TYR A 281 -13.94 6.10 -25.49
CA TYR A 281 -12.47 6.14 -25.61
C TYR A 281 -11.92 4.83 -26.16
N PHE A 282 -12.34 3.69 -25.61
CA PHE A 282 -11.85 2.39 -26.02
C PHE A 282 -12.32 1.99 -27.43
N ASP A 283 -13.56 2.34 -27.80
CA ASP A 283 -14.07 2.03 -29.15
C ASP A 283 -13.30 2.78 -30.26
N ASN A 284 -12.85 4.00 -29.97
CA ASN A 284 -12.04 4.80 -30.89
C ASN A 284 -10.56 4.41 -30.93
N VAL A 285 -10.03 3.79 -29.87
CA VAL A 285 -8.64 3.30 -29.80
C VAL A 285 -8.51 1.88 -30.37
N ALA A 286 -9.58 1.08 -30.32
CA ALA A 286 -9.64 -0.25 -30.93
C ALA A 286 -9.89 -0.24 -32.46
N SER A 287 -10.13 0.94 -33.03
CA SER A 287 -10.31 1.19 -34.48
C SER A 287 -9.01 1.62 -35.15
#